data_AF-A0A9R1X9U8-F1
#
_entry.id   AF-A0A9R1X9U8-F1
#
_cell.length_a   1.000
_cell.length_b   1.000
_cell.length_c   1.000
_cell.angle_alpha   90.00
_cell.angle_beta   90.00
_cell.angle_gamma   90.00
#
_symmetry.space_group_name_H-M   'P 1'
#
loop_
_entity.id
_entity.type
_entity.pdbx_description
1 polymer ?
#
loop_
_entity_poly.entity_id
_entity_poly.type
_entity_poly.pdbx_seq_one_letter_code
_entity_poly.pdbx_strand_id
1 'polypeptide(L)'
;MNPTWLAKQFVKELVRKPRLKCKEMQAIIQSKFHCKVSWSKCYRSRCRALSLIDGNLSDHYAKVWDYGHELMRSNPGSTVRISVNINSDKTTNFHRIYVCFKAIKDGWKIGCRRVIGLDGCFLKGQCKGELLTAIGRDANNQIYPIAWAVVEVENKVNWTWFLELVSEDLSLDAGRGLCVISLVEATKDILPHVEHRQCARHIYANFRKVYSGIQLIKMFWAAAKSTTEGYFKINMDRIKTLSEGAYDHLMAREPHTWCRSVENGIAECFNAVIVDARKKHLLAMLEEIRLYMMERFYNLREEAHKLEGDVCEATLLKMEEFAEDIRTWYAMPSGVNSYEIRNGFQSYGVDLEHHYCSCRLWDIAGIPCVHAHVTILYTNQDPKEFISTWFNKSNYMATYQSNILPINGSNLWEETGYTRPLPPTTRRMPG
;
A
#
# COMPACT_ATOMS: atom_id res chain seq x y z
N MET A 1 -28.35 -20.63 27.03
CA MET A 1 -28.59 -19.79 25.83
C MET A 1 -27.87 -20.33 24.59
N ASN A 2 -28.63 -20.43 23.49
CA ASN A 2 -28.18 -20.87 22.17
C ASN A 2 -27.54 -19.69 21.38
N PRO A 3 -26.36 -19.87 20.74
CA PRO A 3 -25.73 -18.84 19.91
C PRO A 3 -26.61 -18.27 18.79
N THR A 4 -27.50 -19.08 18.22
CA THR A 4 -28.41 -18.66 17.14
C THR A 4 -29.48 -17.69 17.64
N TRP A 5 -30.01 -17.93 18.85
CA TRP A 5 -30.96 -17.02 19.47
C TRP A 5 -30.27 -15.69 19.83
N LEU A 6 -29.09 -15.78 20.45
CA LEU A 6 -28.26 -14.62 20.77
C LEU A 6 -27.93 -13.78 19.54
N ALA A 7 -27.61 -14.42 18.42
CA ALA A 7 -27.33 -13.73 17.17
C ALA A 7 -28.49 -12.81 16.75
N LYS A 8 -29.72 -13.32 16.75
CA LYS A 8 -30.92 -12.55 16.40
C LYS A 8 -31.14 -11.34 17.29
N GLN A 9 -30.81 -11.45 18.58
CA GLN A 9 -30.96 -10.35 19.54
C GLN A 9 -30.01 -9.19 19.30
N PHE A 10 -28.88 -9.43 18.62
CA PHE A 10 -27.83 -8.42 18.39
C PHE A 10 -27.81 -7.89 16.95
N VAL A 11 -28.70 -8.36 16.07
CA VAL A 11 -28.76 -7.90 14.67
C VAL A 11 -28.91 -6.38 14.62
N LYS A 12 -29.89 -5.81 15.33
CA LYS A 12 -30.13 -4.35 15.34
C LYS A 12 -28.98 -3.58 15.97
N GLU A 13 -28.45 -4.03 17.12
CA GLU A 13 -27.29 -3.38 17.74
C GLU A 13 -26.04 -3.43 16.86
N LEU A 14 -25.85 -4.50 16.08
CA LEU A 14 -24.71 -4.66 15.17
C LEU A 14 -24.87 -3.85 13.88
N VAL A 15 -26.09 -3.69 13.37
CA VAL A 15 -26.37 -2.73 12.28
C VAL A 15 -26.03 -1.31 12.74
N ARG A 16 -26.43 -0.93 13.97
CA ARG A 16 -26.16 0.40 14.52
C ARG A 16 -24.70 0.61 14.94
N LYS A 17 -24.05 -0.43 15.49
CA LYS A 17 -22.65 -0.39 15.95
C LYS A 17 -21.89 -1.61 15.40
N PRO A 18 -21.46 -1.59 14.13
CA PRO A 18 -20.78 -2.74 13.50
C PRO A 18 -19.53 -3.20 14.23
N ARG A 19 -18.81 -2.28 14.90
CA ARG A 19 -17.57 -2.54 15.65
C ARG A 19 -17.77 -3.04 17.09
N LEU A 20 -18.99 -3.41 17.49
CA LEU A 20 -19.30 -3.89 18.85
C LEU A 20 -18.45 -5.12 19.26
N LYS A 21 -17.50 -4.95 20.17
CA LYS A 21 -16.56 -6.01 20.56
C LYS A 21 -17.25 -7.14 21.32
N CYS A 22 -16.72 -8.36 21.25
CA CYS A 22 -17.28 -9.51 21.97
C CYS A 22 -17.35 -9.28 23.50
N LYS A 23 -16.39 -8.54 24.07
CA LYS A 23 -16.39 -8.16 25.49
C LYS A 23 -17.53 -7.20 25.83
N GLU A 24 -17.83 -6.24 24.93
CA GLU A 24 -18.99 -5.36 25.06
C GLU A 24 -20.29 -6.17 24.92
N MET A 25 -20.36 -7.13 23.99
CA MET A 25 -21.51 -8.04 23.89
C MET A 25 -21.70 -8.87 25.15
N GLN A 26 -20.63 -9.37 25.80
CA GLN A 26 -20.74 -10.06 27.09
C GLN A 26 -21.35 -9.17 28.16
N ALA A 27 -20.92 -7.91 28.24
CA ALA A 27 -21.46 -6.94 29.19
C ALA A 27 -22.95 -6.65 28.92
N ILE A 28 -23.33 -6.47 27.64
CA ILE A 28 -24.73 -6.27 27.25
C ILE A 28 -25.58 -7.50 27.59
N ILE A 29 -25.08 -8.72 27.35
CA ILE A 29 -25.81 -9.95 27.67
C ILE A 29 -26.01 -10.11 29.17
N GLN A 30 -24.97 -9.81 29.96
CA GLN A 30 -25.04 -9.85 31.42
C GLN A 30 -26.03 -8.83 31.97
N SER A 31 -26.06 -7.62 31.40
CA SER A 31 -26.98 -6.55 31.81
C SER A 31 -28.43 -6.82 31.39
N LYS A 32 -28.64 -7.21 30.12
CA LYS A 32 -29.97 -7.34 29.49
C LYS A 32 -30.67 -8.65 29.81
N PHE A 33 -29.91 -9.73 29.99
CA PHE A 33 -30.45 -11.08 30.18
C PHE A 33 -30.01 -11.72 31.51
N HIS A 34 -29.30 -10.99 32.37
CA HIS A 34 -28.81 -11.47 33.67
C HIS A 34 -28.01 -12.79 33.61
N CYS A 35 -27.39 -13.08 32.46
CA CYS A 35 -26.73 -14.35 32.19
C CYS A 35 -25.25 -14.16 31.84
N LYS A 36 -24.38 -14.95 32.47
CA LYS A 36 -22.96 -15.03 32.10
C LYS A 36 -22.79 -15.91 30.87
N VAL A 37 -22.12 -15.39 29.85
CA VAL A 37 -21.77 -16.10 28.62
C VAL A 37 -20.27 -16.03 28.36
N SER A 38 -19.69 -17.14 27.88
CA SER A 38 -18.27 -17.19 27.53
C SER A 38 -17.96 -16.34 26.30
N TRP A 39 -16.71 -15.88 26.20
CA TRP A 39 -16.24 -15.09 25.07
C TRP A 39 -16.45 -15.82 23.74
N SER A 40 -16.13 -17.11 23.68
CA SER A 40 -16.30 -17.94 22.47
C SER A 40 -17.76 -18.03 22.03
N LYS A 41 -18.71 -18.02 22.99
CA LYS A 41 -20.15 -18.00 22.69
C LYS A 41 -20.58 -16.64 22.13
N CYS A 42 -20.05 -15.54 22.66
CA CYS A 42 -20.27 -14.20 22.09
C CYS A 42 -19.67 -14.08 20.70
N TYR A 43 -18.45 -14.58 20.48
CA TYR A 43 -17.81 -14.59 19.17
C TYR A 43 -18.64 -15.35 18.13
N ARG A 44 -19.08 -16.58 18.44
CA ARG A 44 -19.95 -17.37 17.55
C ARG A 44 -21.29 -16.68 17.28
N SER A 45 -21.91 -16.09 18.30
CA SER A 45 -23.18 -15.37 18.16
C SER A 45 -23.01 -14.10 17.31
N ARG A 46 -21.92 -13.35 17.50
CA ARG A 46 -21.57 -12.19 16.69
C ARG A 46 -21.34 -12.57 15.23
N CYS A 47 -20.55 -13.60 14.96
CA CYS A 47 -20.32 -14.08 13.59
C CYS A 47 -21.64 -14.47 12.91
N ARG A 48 -22.53 -15.14 13.64
CA ARG A 48 -23.83 -15.57 13.11
C ARG A 48 -24.80 -14.39 12.93
N ALA A 49 -24.75 -13.38 13.79
CA ALA A 49 -25.54 -12.15 13.63
C ALA A 49 -25.06 -11.34 12.42
N LEU A 50 -23.74 -11.26 12.22
CA LEU A 50 -23.16 -10.64 11.02
C LEU A 50 -23.58 -11.40 9.76
N SER A 51 -23.57 -12.73 9.75
CA SER A 51 -24.11 -13.50 8.61
C SER A 51 -25.63 -13.31 8.42
N LEU A 52 -26.41 -13.05 9.46
CA LEU A 52 -27.84 -12.70 9.31
C LEU A 52 -28.05 -11.30 8.73
N ILE A 53 -27.11 -10.37 8.96
CA ILE A 53 -27.14 -9.00 8.43
C ILE A 53 -26.68 -9.00 6.97
N ASP A 54 -25.55 -9.65 6.72
CA ASP A 54 -24.84 -9.60 5.45
C ASP A 54 -25.48 -10.58 4.42
N GLY A 55 -26.12 -11.66 4.89
CA GLY A 55 -26.63 -12.76 4.06
C GLY A 55 -25.76 -14.01 4.17
N ASN A 56 -26.19 -15.11 3.54
CA ASN A 56 -25.34 -16.30 3.49
C ASN A 56 -24.17 -16.06 2.52
N LEU A 57 -23.06 -16.78 2.70
CA LEU A 57 -21.88 -16.66 1.85
C LEU A 57 -22.22 -16.79 0.36
N SER A 58 -23.12 -17.72 0.01
CA SER A 58 -23.65 -17.92 -1.35
C SER A 58 -24.24 -16.65 -1.95
N ASP A 59 -24.97 -15.88 -1.15
CA ASP A 59 -25.75 -14.73 -1.61
C ASP A 59 -24.84 -13.57 -2.03
N HIS A 60 -23.69 -13.44 -1.36
CA HIS A 60 -22.68 -12.45 -1.73
C HIS A 60 -21.98 -12.78 -3.05
N TYR A 61 -21.59 -14.03 -3.26
CA TYR A 61 -20.96 -14.42 -4.52
C TYR A 61 -21.96 -14.38 -5.67
N ALA A 62 -23.21 -14.77 -5.42
CA ALA A 62 -24.28 -14.73 -6.41
C ALA A 62 -24.52 -13.34 -7.00
N LYS A 63 -24.26 -12.27 -6.23
CA LYS A 63 -24.43 -10.86 -6.62
C LYS A 63 -23.16 -10.19 -7.13
N VAL A 64 -22.06 -10.92 -7.31
CA VAL A 64 -20.76 -10.30 -7.67
C VAL A 64 -20.79 -9.62 -9.04
N TRP A 65 -21.54 -10.18 -9.99
CA TRP A 65 -21.72 -9.61 -11.33
C TRP A 65 -22.52 -8.31 -11.27
N ASP A 66 -23.65 -8.33 -10.57
CA ASP A 66 -24.52 -7.17 -10.37
C ASP A 66 -23.77 -6.03 -9.67
N TYR A 67 -22.97 -6.38 -8.66
CA TYR A 67 -22.08 -5.44 -7.99
C TYR A 67 -21.06 -4.82 -8.95
N GLY A 68 -20.36 -5.65 -9.73
CA GLY A 68 -19.38 -5.17 -10.69
C GLY A 68 -20.00 -4.27 -11.76
N HIS A 69 -21.20 -4.61 -12.23
CA HIS A 69 -21.97 -3.80 -13.16
C HIS A 69 -22.36 -2.45 -12.54
N GLU A 70 -22.86 -2.43 -11.31
CA GLU A 70 -23.21 -1.19 -10.61
C GLU A 70 -21.99 -0.28 -10.40
N LEU A 71 -20.83 -0.83 -10.07
CA LEU A 71 -19.59 -0.05 -9.97
C LEU A 71 -19.27 0.64 -11.30
N MET A 72 -19.35 -0.07 -12.42
CA MET A 72 -19.06 0.49 -13.75
C MET A 72 -20.13 1.48 -14.23
N ARG A 73 -21.41 1.23 -13.92
CA ARG A 73 -22.54 2.12 -14.24
C ARG A 73 -22.40 3.46 -13.53
N SER A 74 -22.14 3.44 -12.24
CA SER A 74 -22.00 4.63 -11.40
C SER A 74 -20.67 5.36 -11.62
N ASN A 75 -19.60 4.64 -11.97
CA ASN A 75 -18.27 5.19 -12.19
C ASN A 75 -17.75 4.85 -13.61
N PRO A 76 -18.29 5.49 -14.67
CA PRO A 76 -17.92 5.21 -16.05
C PRO A 76 -16.40 5.29 -16.29
N GLY A 77 -15.87 4.33 -17.06
CA GLY A 77 -14.43 4.18 -17.37
C GLY A 77 -13.61 3.49 -16.27
N SER A 78 -14.24 3.09 -15.16
CA SER A 78 -13.62 2.17 -14.19
C SER A 78 -13.53 0.76 -14.76
N THR A 79 -12.55 -0.01 -14.32
CA THR A 79 -12.36 -1.40 -14.72
C THR A 79 -12.79 -2.31 -13.59
N VAL A 80 -13.76 -3.19 -13.88
CA VAL A 80 -14.08 -4.34 -13.05
C VAL A 80 -13.95 -5.60 -13.91
N ARG A 81 -13.12 -6.54 -13.48
CA ARG A 81 -12.93 -7.84 -14.16
C ARG A 81 -13.23 -8.96 -13.19
N ILE A 82 -14.23 -9.76 -13.52
CA ILE A 82 -14.63 -10.93 -12.72
C ILE A 82 -14.36 -12.17 -13.57
N SER A 83 -13.82 -13.21 -12.93
CA SER A 83 -13.61 -14.52 -13.52
C SER A 83 -14.21 -15.59 -12.62
N VAL A 84 -14.75 -16.63 -13.25
CA VAL A 84 -15.35 -17.80 -12.60
C VAL A 84 -14.73 -19.07 -13.17
N ASN A 85 -14.68 -20.12 -12.36
CA ASN A 85 -14.31 -21.46 -12.78
C ASN A 85 -15.57 -22.26 -13.07
N ILE A 86 -15.63 -22.92 -14.24
CA ILE A 86 -16.73 -23.80 -14.62
C ILE A 86 -16.31 -25.23 -14.30
N ASN A 87 -17.06 -25.90 -13.44
CA ASN A 87 -16.82 -27.29 -13.06
C ASN A 87 -17.40 -28.27 -14.08
N SER A 88 -17.01 -29.54 -13.97
CA SER A 88 -17.53 -30.63 -14.82
C SER A 88 -19.05 -30.83 -14.70
N ASP A 89 -19.63 -30.50 -13.56
CA ASP A 89 -21.08 -30.55 -13.29
C ASP A 89 -21.83 -29.28 -13.76
N LYS A 90 -21.16 -28.41 -14.52
CA LYS A 90 -21.64 -27.10 -15.00
C LYS A 90 -21.94 -26.08 -13.92
N THR A 91 -21.58 -26.35 -12.65
CA THR A 91 -21.62 -25.31 -11.62
C THR A 91 -20.50 -24.31 -11.83
N THR A 92 -20.76 -23.04 -11.51
CA THR A 92 -19.79 -21.95 -11.64
C THR A 92 -19.37 -21.49 -10.25
N ASN A 93 -18.07 -21.51 -9.94
CA ASN A 93 -17.54 -20.96 -8.69
C ASN A 93 -16.77 -19.67 -8.95
N PHE A 94 -16.84 -18.74 -8.00
CA PHE A 94 -16.03 -17.53 -8.05
C PHE A 94 -14.54 -17.88 -8.08
N HIS A 95 -13.79 -17.24 -8.97
CA HIS A 95 -12.35 -17.42 -9.09
C HIS A 95 -11.60 -16.16 -8.65
N ARG A 96 -11.90 -15.00 -9.26
CA ARG A 96 -11.22 -13.73 -8.94
C ARG A 96 -12.02 -12.51 -9.39
N ILE A 97 -11.77 -11.38 -8.72
CA ILE A 97 -12.26 -10.05 -9.11
C ILE A 97 -11.15 -9.02 -9.02
N TYR A 98 -11.08 -8.12 -9.99
CA TYR A 98 -10.22 -6.93 -10.01
C TYR A 98 -11.09 -5.67 -10.04
N VAL A 99 -10.67 -4.63 -9.32
CA VAL A 99 -11.34 -3.32 -9.30
C VAL A 99 -10.29 -2.22 -9.40
N CYS A 100 -10.47 -1.30 -10.36
CA CYS A 100 -9.73 -0.05 -10.44
C CYS A 100 -10.64 1.09 -10.96
N PHE A 101 -10.82 2.12 -10.14
CA PHE A 101 -11.70 3.24 -10.48
C PHE A 101 -11.02 4.24 -11.41
N LYS A 102 -11.75 4.78 -12.40
CA LYS A 102 -11.21 5.80 -13.32
C LYS A 102 -10.60 6.99 -12.59
N ALA A 103 -11.30 7.51 -11.58
CA ALA A 103 -10.83 8.64 -10.77
C ALA A 103 -9.45 8.36 -10.13
N ILE A 104 -9.22 7.13 -9.69
CA ILE A 104 -7.94 6.70 -9.09
C ILE A 104 -6.86 6.57 -10.17
N LYS A 105 -7.17 5.96 -11.32
CA LYS A 105 -6.22 5.83 -12.44
C LYS A 105 -5.72 7.20 -12.88
N ASP A 106 -6.66 8.12 -13.11
CA ASP A 106 -6.36 9.45 -13.62
C ASP A 106 -5.60 10.28 -12.60
N GLY A 107 -6.00 10.23 -11.32
CA GLY A 107 -5.28 10.90 -10.24
C GLY A 107 -3.82 10.42 -10.11
N TRP A 108 -3.59 9.11 -10.19
CA TRP A 108 -2.22 8.57 -10.15
C TRP A 108 -1.38 9.03 -11.34
N LYS A 109 -1.93 8.96 -12.56
CA LYS A 109 -1.21 9.36 -13.78
C LYS A 109 -0.85 10.84 -13.80
N ILE A 110 -1.69 11.70 -13.23
CA ILE A 110 -1.52 13.15 -13.31
C ILE A 110 -0.58 13.69 -12.22
N GLY A 111 -0.74 13.22 -10.97
CA GLY A 111 -0.09 13.87 -9.83
C GLY A 111 0.69 12.96 -8.88
N CYS A 112 0.60 11.63 -9.01
CA CYS A 112 1.38 10.73 -8.17
C CYS A 112 2.79 10.47 -8.74
N ARG A 113 3.72 10.18 -7.83
CA ARG A 113 5.06 9.72 -8.21
C ARG A 113 4.96 8.37 -8.92
N ARG A 114 5.83 8.15 -9.92
CA ARG A 114 5.92 6.89 -10.68
C ARG A 114 6.60 5.77 -9.89
N VAL A 115 5.99 5.44 -8.75
CA VAL A 115 6.36 4.33 -7.89
C VAL A 115 5.10 3.53 -7.53
N ILE A 116 5.19 2.20 -7.61
CA ILE A 116 4.12 1.28 -7.22
C ILE A 116 4.68 0.25 -6.25
N GLY A 117 4.09 0.17 -5.06
CA GLY A 117 4.25 -0.96 -4.15
C GLY A 117 3.20 -2.03 -4.46
N LEU A 118 3.64 -3.28 -4.58
CA LEU A 118 2.74 -4.43 -4.76
C LEU A 118 2.80 -5.30 -3.51
N ASP A 119 1.63 -5.74 -3.05
CA ASP A 119 1.54 -6.62 -1.89
C ASP A 119 0.29 -7.48 -1.90
N GLY A 120 0.45 -8.70 -1.39
CA GLY A 120 -0.60 -9.67 -1.19
C GLY A 120 -0.88 -9.84 0.30
N CYS A 121 -2.15 -9.91 0.69
CA CYS A 121 -2.47 -10.20 2.07
C CYS A 121 -3.67 -11.15 2.23
N PHE A 122 -3.52 -12.12 3.13
CA PHE A 122 -4.59 -13.10 3.40
C PHE A 122 -5.89 -12.45 3.86
N LEU A 123 -7.00 -12.98 3.36
CA LEU A 123 -8.32 -12.70 3.90
C LEU A 123 -8.48 -13.37 5.28
N LYS A 124 -9.10 -12.67 6.23
CA LYS A 124 -9.15 -13.04 7.66
C LYS A 124 -10.54 -13.49 8.12
N GLY A 125 -11.43 -13.81 7.18
CA GLY A 125 -12.84 -14.11 7.43
C GLY A 125 -13.29 -15.50 6.97
N GLN A 126 -14.58 -15.58 6.61
CA GLN A 126 -15.16 -16.78 5.98
C GLN A 126 -14.67 -16.96 4.55
N CYS A 127 -14.43 -15.85 3.84
CA CYS A 127 -13.78 -15.87 2.54
C CYS A 127 -12.33 -16.34 2.72
N LYS A 128 -11.95 -17.37 1.97
CA LYS A 128 -10.56 -17.80 1.81
C LYS A 128 -10.00 -17.16 0.54
N GLY A 129 -8.68 -17.00 0.51
CA GLY A 129 -7.96 -16.34 -0.56
C GLY A 129 -7.19 -15.13 -0.07
N GLU A 130 -6.80 -14.30 -1.03
CA GLU A 130 -5.84 -13.23 -0.84
C GLU A 130 -6.30 -11.96 -1.56
N LEU A 131 -6.00 -10.83 -0.94
CA LEU A 131 -6.20 -9.52 -1.55
C LEU A 131 -4.85 -9.04 -2.08
N LEU A 132 -4.75 -8.94 -3.41
CA LEU A 132 -3.62 -8.32 -4.09
C LEU A 132 -3.88 -6.82 -4.23
N THR A 133 -2.87 -6.00 -4.01
CA THR A 133 -3.00 -4.55 -4.04
C THR A 133 -1.83 -3.89 -4.78
N ALA A 134 -2.14 -2.81 -5.50
CA ALA A 134 -1.17 -1.89 -6.07
C ALA A 134 -1.36 -0.53 -5.41
N ILE A 135 -0.29 0.02 -4.83
CA ILE A 135 -0.35 1.25 -4.04
C ILE A 135 0.77 2.20 -4.49
N GLY A 136 0.42 3.45 -4.81
CA GLY A 136 1.36 4.51 -5.18
C GLY A 136 1.65 5.48 -4.04
N ARG A 137 2.26 6.61 -4.40
CA ARG A 137 2.55 7.75 -3.54
C ARG A 137 2.07 9.05 -4.17
N ASP A 138 1.31 9.83 -3.40
CA ASP A 138 0.96 11.17 -3.83
C ASP A 138 2.10 12.19 -3.56
N ALA A 139 1.84 13.44 -3.94
CA ALA A 139 2.75 14.56 -3.76
C ALA A 139 3.01 14.92 -2.29
N ASN A 140 2.12 14.54 -1.36
CA ASN A 140 2.30 14.76 0.08
C ASN A 140 2.88 13.52 0.78
N ASN A 141 3.58 12.65 0.05
CA ASN A 141 4.18 11.42 0.55
C ASN A 141 3.20 10.44 1.21
N GLN A 142 1.89 10.58 1.02
CA GLN A 142 0.92 9.64 1.55
C GLN A 142 0.75 8.43 0.64
N ILE A 143 0.14 7.38 1.19
CA ILE A 143 -0.22 6.19 0.40
C ILE A 143 -1.38 6.51 -0.53
N TYR A 144 -1.31 6.00 -1.76
CA TYR A 144 -2.35 6.15 -2.78
C TYR A 144 -2.77 4.77 -3.30
N PRO A 145 -3.77 4.10 -2.71
CA PRO A 145 -4.24 2.81 -3.22
C PRO A 145 -4.80 2.93 -4.63
N ILE A 146 -4.22 2.18 -5.58
CA ILE A 146 -4.50 2.30 -7.02
C ILE A 146 -5.55 1.28 -7.48
N ALA A 147 -5.29 0.01 -7.16
CA ALA A 147 -6.13 -1.11 -7.59
C ALA A 147 -6.05 -2.24 -6.57
N TRP A 148 -7.10 -3.06 -6.54
CA TRP A 148 -7.12 -4.27 -5.71
C TRP A 148 -7.81 -5.43 -6.43
N ALA A 149 -7.38 -6.63 -6.10
CA ALA A 149 -7.99 -7.86 -6.59
C ALA A 149 -8.14 -8.90 -5.49
N VAL A 150 -9.26 -9.62 -5.51
CA VAL A 150 -9.44 -10.81 -4.67
C VAL A 150 -9.18 -12.03 -5.54
N VAL A 151 -8.25 -12.87 -5.10
CA VAL A 151 -7.83 -14.10 -5.78
C VAL A 151 -7.87 -15.28 -4.82
N GLU A 152 -7.98 -16.49 -5.36
CA GLU A 152 -7.99 -17.71 -4.54
C GLU A 152 -6.64 -17.97 -3.85
N VAL A 153 -5.53 -17.64 -4.52
CA VAL A 153 -4.17 -17.89 -4.02
C VAL A 153 -3.18 -16.89 -4.62
N GLU A 154 -2.21 -16.46 -3.84
CA GLU A 154 -1.05 -15.71 -4.32
C GLU A 154 -0.10 -16.66 -5.06
N ASN A 155 -0.10 -16.57 -6.39
CA ASN A 155 0.80 -17.32 -7.25
C ASN A 155 1.18 -16.48 -8.48
N LYS A 156 2.17 -16.95 -9.26
CA LYS A 156 2.65 -16.25 -10.45
C LYS A 156 1.52 -15.96 -11.46
N VAL A 157 0.58 -16.88 -11.65
CA VAL A 157 -0.53 -16.72 -12.62
C VAL A 157 -1.47 -15.57 -12.22
N ASN A 158 -1.84 -15.49 -10.94
CA ASN A 158 -2.71 -14.44 -10.43
C ASN A 158 -2.00 -13.08 -10.36
N TRP A 159 -0.71 -13.06 -10.05
CA TRP A 159 0.09 -11.85 -10.13
C TRP A 159 0.26 -11.36 -11.57
N THR A 160 0.49 -12.25 -12.52
CA THR A 160 0.58 -11.92 -13.96
C THR A 160 -0.71 -11.26 -14.42
N TRP A 161 -1.86 -11.90 -14.16
CA TRP A 161 -3.17 -11.34 -14.48
C TRP A 161 -3.45 -9.99 -13.82
N PHE A 162 -3.09 -9.84 -12.54
CA PHE A 162 -3.26 -8.58 -11.83
C PHE A 162 -2.40 -7.47 -12.44
N LEU A 163 -1.15 -7.78 -12.79
CA LEU A 163 -0.20 -6.82 -13.34
C LEU A 163 -0.51 -6.43 -14.77
N GLU A 164 -1.02 -7.35 -15.59
CA GLU A 164 -1.52 -7.03 -16.93
C GLU A 164 -2.63 -5.97 -16.86
N LEU A 165 -3.60 -6.16 -15.94
CA LEU A 165 -4.69 -5.20 -15.75
C LEU A 165 -4.21 -3.85 -15.20
N VAL A 166 -3.29 -3.85 -14.22
CA VAL A 166 -2.68 -2.60 -13.70
C VAL A 166 -1.88 -1.88 -14.79
N SER A 167 -1.14 -2.63 -15.62
CA SER A 167 -0.36 -2.08 -16.73
C SER A 167 -1.25 -1.42 -17.77
N GLU A 168 -2.34 -2.08 -18.15
CA GLU A 168 -3.35 -1.54 -19.07
C GLU A 168 -4.01 -0.27 -18.51
N ASP A 169 -4.54 -0.33 -17.28
CA ASP A 169 -5.31 0.76 -16.68
C ASP A 169 -4.49 2.03 -16.41
N LEU A 170 -3.20 1.86 -16.11
CA LEU A 170 -2.28 2.98 -15.85
C LEU A 170 -1.44 3.33 -17.08
N SER A 171 -1.57 2.60 -18.18
CA SER A 171 -0.78 2.76 -19.41
C SER A 171 0.72 2.78 -19.09
N LEU A 172 1.21 1.75 -18.39
CA LEU A 172 2.59 1.69 -17.89
C LEU A 172 3.63 1.39 -18.98
N ASP A 173 3.18 1.10 -20.20
CA ASP A 173 4.00 0.55 -21.27
C ASP A 173 4.79 -0.67 -20.77
N ALA A 174 6.04 -0.81 -21.21
CA ALA A 174 6.99 -1.80 -20.70
C ALA A 174 7.64 -1.41 -19.35
N GLY A 175 7.08 -0.45 -18.61
CA GLY A 175 7.57 -0.01 -17.30
C GLY A 175 8.71 1.03 -17.32
N ARG A 176 8.97 1.67 -18.47
CA ARG A 176 10.04 2.68 -18.56
C ARG A 176 9.80 3.84 -17.60
N GLY A 177 10.79 4.16 -16.77
CA GLY A 177 10.74 5.26 -15.79
C GLY A 177 9.76 5.01 -14.63
N LEU A 178 9.36 3.77 -14.41
CA LEU A 178 8.55 3.33 -13.27
C LEU A 178 9.45 2.55 -12.30
N CYS A 179 9.28 2.80 -11.01
CA CYS A 179 9.83 1.97 -9.95
C CYS A 179 8.75 1.07 -9.37
N VAL A 180 8.98 -0.25 -9.31
CA VAL A 180 8.08 -1.19 -8.65
C VAL A 180 8.78 -1.82 -7.45
N ILE A 181 8.19 -1.64 -6.27
CA ILE A 181 8.68 -2.21 -5.01
C ILE A 181 7.87 -3.47 -4.70
N SER A 182 8.45 -4.65 -4.90
CA SER A 182 7.78 -5.93 -4.62
C SER A 182 8.76 -7.10 -4.51
N LEU A 183 8.29 -8.24 -3.99
CA LEU A 183 8.95 -9.54 -4.15
C LEU A 183 8.33 -10.38 -5.29
N VAL A 184 7.51 -9.76 -6.14
CA VAL A 184 6.74 -10.45 -7.16
C VAL A 184 7.58 -10.63 -8.42
N GLU A 185 7.93 -11.88 -8.74
CA GLU A 185 8.76 -12.23 -9.90
C GLU A 185 8.09 -11.87 -11.24
N ALA A 186 6.76 -11.99 -11.33
CA ALA A 186 5.99 -11.67 -12.53
C ALA A 186 6.14 -10.21 -13.01
N THR A 187 6.61 -9.31 -12.12
CA THR A 187 6.87 -7.91 -12.44
C THR A 187 7.80 -7.76 -13.65
N LYS A 188 8.90 -8.52 -13.70
CA LYS A 188 9.90 -8.42 -14.77
C LYS A 188 9.40 -8.98 -16.10
N ASP A 189 8.47 -9.93 -16.06
CA ASP A 189 7.88 -10.53 -17.25
C ASP A 189 6.89 -9.55 -17.92
N ILE A 190 6.10 -8.82 -17.13
CA ILE A 190 5.09 -7.87 -17.64
C ILE A 190 5.68 -6.49 -17.92
N LEU A 191 6.65 -6.04 -17.11
CA LEU A 191 7.24 -4.70 -17.19
C LEU A 191 8.77 -4.83 -17.32
N PRO A 192 9.31 -5.22 -18.50
CA PRO A 192 10.71 -5.58 -18.64
C PRO A 192 11.70 -4.42 -18.48
N HIS A 193 11.24 -3.16 -18.55
CA HIS A 193 12.07 -1.96 -18.37
C HIS A 193 11.84 -1.26 -17.03
N VAL A 194 11.11 -1.90 -16.12
CA VAL A 194 10.86 -1.34 -14.79
C VAL A 194 12.10 -1.39 -13.91
N GLU A 195 12.25 -0.37 -13.08
CA GLU A 195 13.18 -0.44 -11.98
C GLU A 195 12.57 -1.30 -10.86
N HIS A 196 12.84 -2.61 -10.91
CA HIS A 196 12.34 -3.55 -9.91
C HIS A 196 13.19 -3.47 -8.64
N ARG A 197 12.51 -3.16 -7.53
CA ARG A 197 13.11 -3.03 -6.21
C ARG A 197 12.48 -4.03 -5.24
N GLN A 198 13.30 -4.64 -4.41
CA GLN A 198 12.83 -5.51 -3.34
C GLN A 198 12.59 -4.71 -2.07
N CYS A 199 11.45 -4.98 -1.44
CA CYS A 199 11.07 -4.41 -0.16
C CYS A 199 12.09 -4.80 0.93
N ALA A 200 12.94 -3.87 1.38
CA ALA A 200 13.88 -4.08 2.48
C ALA A 200 13.19 -4.60 3.76
N ARG A 201 11.93 -4.26 4.01
CA ARG A 201 11.17 -4.77 5.18
C ARG A 201 10.80 -6.24 5.03
N HIS A 202 10.45 -6.71 3.84
CA HIS A 202 10.21 -8.12 3.57
C HIS A 202 11.51 -8.93 3.63
N ILE A 203 12.60 -8.37 3.10
CA ILE A 203 13.93 -8.96 3.25
C ILE A 203 14.28 -9.06 4.73
N TYR A 204 14.08 -8.00 5.51
CA TYR A 204 14.27 -8.01 6.95
C TYR A 204 13.39 -9.06 7.66
N ALA A 205 12.11 -9.15 7.29
CA ALA A 205 11.18 -10.09 7.89
C ALA A 205 11.57 -11.55 7.65
N ASN A 206 12.23 -11.85 6.53
CA ASN A 206 12.81 -13.16 6.25
C ASN A 206 14.18 -13.34 6.92
N PHE A 207 15.04 -12.34 6.84
CA PHE A 207 16.37 -12.31 7.46
C PHE A 207 16.28 -12.58 8.97
N ARG A 208 15.37 -11.90 9.68
CA ARG A 208 15.21 -12.04 11.14
C ARG A 208 14.71 -13.41 11.60
N LYS A 209 14.13 -14.23 10.70
CA LYS A 209 13.72 -15.60 11.01
C LYS A 209 14.93 -16.52 11.18
N VAL A 210 16.03 -16.20 10.50
CA VAL A 210 17.27 -16.98 10.48
C VAL A 210 18.35 -16.33 11.35
N TYR A 211 18.50 -15.00 11.26
CA TYR A 211 19.51 -14.22 11.95
C TYR A 211 18.88 -13.25 12.93
N SER A 212 19.00 -13.53 14.23
CA SER A 212 18.50 -12.67 15.31
C SER A 212 19.62 -11.86 15.95
N GLY A 213 19.32 -10.65 16.42
CA GLY A 213 20.25 -9.85 17.22
C GLY A 213 20.14 -8.36 16.92
N ILE A 214 20.06 -7.52 17.95
CA ILE A 214 19.82 -6.07 17.83
C ILE A 214 20.89 -5.40 16.95
N GLN A 215 22.14 -5.84 17.03
CA GLN A 215 23.24 -5.27 16.26
C GLN A 215 23.12 -5.58 14.75
N LEU A 216 22.81 -6.83 14.38
CA LEU A 216 22.54 -7.20 12.99
C LEU A 216 21.32 -6.46 12.43
N ILE A 217 20.27 -6.26 13.25
CA ILE A 217 19.09 -5.46 12.86
C ILE A 217 19.51 -4.02 12.54
N LYS A 218 20.29 -3.37 13.41
CA LYS A 218 20.77 -2.00 13.19
C LYS A 218 21.63 -1.90 11.93
N MET A 219 22.55 -2.83 11.73
CA MET A 219 23.45 -2.83 10.56
C MET A 219 22.70 -3.14 9.26
N PHE A 220 21.73 -4.05 9.27
CA PHE A 220 20.85 -4.29 8.11
C PHE A 220 20.17 -3.00 7.66
N TRP A 221 19.55 -2.26 8.59
CA TRP A 221 18.88 -1.01 8.24
C TRP A 221 19.86 0.09 7.83
N ALA A 222 21.09 0.11 8.38
CA ALA A 222 22.13 1.02 7.93
C ALA A 222 22.56 0.73 6.48
N ALA A 223 22.76 -0.55 6.14
CA ALA A 223 23.06 -0.99 4.78
C ALA A 223 21.88 -0.66 3.83
N ALA A 224 20.65 -0.95 4.24
CA ALA A 224 19.47 -0.68 3.43
C ALA A 224 19.26 0.82 3.17
N LYS A 225 19.63 1.69 4.13
CA LYS A 225 19.54 3.16 4.00
C LYS A 225 20.76 3.80 3.33
N SER A 226 21.81 3.03 3.01
CA SER A 226 23.03 3.59 2.42
C SER A 226 22.73 4.16 1.02
N THR A 227 23.04 5.44 0.83
CA THR A 227 22.79 6.14 -0.45
C THR A 227 23.96 6.00 -1.42
N THR A 228 25.16 5.68 -0.93
CA THR A 228 26.38 5.47 -1.69
C THR A 228 26.92 4.04 -1.52
N GLU A 229 27.67 3.58 -2.52
CA GLU A 229 28.29 2.25 -2.49
C GLU A 229 29.33 2.11 -1.37
N GLY A 230 30.07 3.19 -1.07
CA GLY A 230 31.06 3.20 0.01
C GLY A 230 30.41 2.95 1.38
N TYR A 231 29.34 3.66 1.71
CA TYR A 231 28.60 3.42 2.96
C TYR A 231 27.97 2.03 3.00
N PHE A 232 27.44 1.57 1.87
CA PHE A 232 26.88 0.23 1.76
C PHE A 232 27.94 -0.84 2.09
N LYS A 233 29.12 -0.77 1.47
CA LYS A 233 30.24 -1.70 1.71
C LYS A 233 30.66 -1.70 3.18
N ILE A 234 30.88 -0.53 3.78
CA ILE A 234 31.24 -0.41 5.21
C ILE A 234 30.20 -1.12 6.10
N ASN A 235 28.91 -0.91 5.84
CA ASN A 235 27.85 -1.53 6.63
C ASN A 235 27.77 -3.05 6.41
N MET A 236 27.97 -3.52 5.18
CA MET A 236 28.00 -4.95 4.87
C MET A 236 29.23 -5.65 5.45
N ASP A 237 30.41 -5.02 5.44
CA ASP A 237 31.62 -5.56 6.06
C ASP A 237 31.45 -5.72 7.56
N ARG A 238 30.79 -4.77 8.23
CA ARG A 238 30.41 -4.90 9.65
C ARG A 238 29.48 -6.08 9.90
N ILE A 239 28.53 -6.35 9.00
CA ILE A 239 27.68 -7.55 9.08
C ILE A 239 28.54 -8.79 8.93
N LYS A 240 29.47 -8.83 7.96
CA LYS A 240 30.38 -9.95 7.72
C LYS A 240 31.22 -10.28 8.94
N THR A 241 31.77 -9.26 9.61
CA THR A 241 32.54 -9.44 10.86
C THR A 241 31.72 -10.09 11.98
N LEU A 242 30.42 -9.79 12.07
CA LEU A 242 29.54 -10.39 13.06
C LEU A 242 29.07 -11.79 12.66
N SER A 243 28.80 -12.00 11.37
CA SER A 243 28.33 -13.26 10.81
C SER A 243 28.53 -13.29 9.30
N GLU A 244 29.45 -14.12 8.84
CA GLU A 244 29.67 -14.35 7.41
C GLU A 244 28.42 -14.90 6.73
N GLY A 245 27.73 -15.86 7.37
CA GLY A 245 26.47 -16.39 6.83
C GLY A 245 25.37 -15.33 6.66
N ALA A 246 25.27 -14.36 7.58
CA ALA A 246 24.32 -13.25 7.44
C ALA A 246 24.67 -12.34 6.25
N TYR A 247 25.97 -12.09 6.03
CA TYR A 247 26.46 -11.36 4.88
C TYR A 247 26.13 -12.10 3.57
N ASP A 248 26.47 -13.38 3.47
CA ASP A 248 26.24 -14.18 2.27
C ASP A 248 24.74 -14.25 1.93
N HIS A 249 23.88 -14.45 2.95
CA HIS A 249 22.43 -14.46 2.78
C HIS A 249 21.89 -13.14 2.19
N LEU A 250 22.44 -11.99 2.59
CA LEU A 250 22.03 -10.68 2.09
C LEU A 250 22.61 -10.39 0.70
N MET A 251 23.86 -10.78 0.44
CA MET A 251 24.51 -10.64 -0.87
C MET A 251 23.85 -11.50 -1.95
N ALA A 252 23.34 -12.68 -1.59
CA ALA A 252 22.58 -13.55 -2.48
C ALA A 252 21.26 -12.94 -2.98
N ARG A 253 20.79 -11.84 -2.36
CA ARG A 253 19.55 -11.13 -2.74
C ARG A 253 19.80 -9.89 -3.59
N GLU A 254 20.91 -9.84 -4.33
CA GLU A 254 21.23 -8.74 -5.26
C GLU A 254 21.07 -7.35 -4.61
N PRO A 255 22.02 -6.90 -3.76
CA PRO A 255 21.80 -5.72 -2.91
C PRO A 255 21.40 -4.42 -3.57
N HIS A 256 21.75 -4.24 -4.84
CA HIS A 256 21.29 -3.11 -5.62
C HIS A 256 19.77 -3.04 -5.77
N THR A 257 19.03 -4.13 -5.53
CA THR A 257 17.56 -4.20 -5.62
C THR A 257 16.85 -3.76 -4.35
N TRP A 258 17.47 -3.85 -3.17
CA TRP A 258 16.82 -3.50 -1.89
C TRP A 258 17.48 -2.37 -1.12
N CYS A 259 18.75 -2.10 -1.40
CA CYS A 259 19.40 -0.90 -0.91
C CYS A 259 18.68 0.32 -1.49
N ARG A 260 18.42 1.32 -0.64
CA ARG A 260 17.63 2.54 -0.90
C ARG A 260 16.13 2.29 -1.09
N SER A 261 15.66 1.05 -0.98
CA SER A 261 14.24 0.67 -1.04
C SER A 261 13.66 0.44 0.35
N VAL A 262 13.92 1.42 1.22
CA VAL A 262 13.54 1.41 2.64
C VAL A 262 12.09 1.85 2.84
N GLU A 263 11.49 2.49 1.82
CA GLU A 263 10.09 2.92 1.84
C GLU A 263 9.11 1.74 1.70
N ASN A 264 8.95 0.97 2.77
CA ASN A 264 7.99 -0.13 2.88
C ASN A 264 6.91 0.12 3.93
N GLY A 265 6.49 1.38 4.05
CA GLY A 265 5.24 1.69 4.72
C GLY A 265 4.03 1.57 3.79
N ILE A 266 4.19 1.62 2.47
CA ILE A 266 3.07 1.94 1.58
C ILE A 266 1.98 0.85 1.60
N ALA A 267 2.34 -0.38 1.24
CA ALA A 267 1.39 -1.49 1.23
C ALA A 267 0.99 -1.95 2.64
N GLU A 268 1.93 -1.90 3.58
CA GLU A 268 1.70 -2.33 4.96
C GLU A 268 0.78 -1.39 5.73
N CYS A 269 0.88 -0.07 5.51
CA CYS A 269 -0.06 0.91 6.02
C CYS A 269 -1.46 0.62 5.47
N PHE A 270 -1.59 0.32 4.18
CA PHE A 270 -2.90 -0.03 3.61
C PHE A 270 -3.45 -1.33 4.22
N ASN A 271 -2.62 -2.37 4.32
CA ASN A 271 -2.98 -3.64 4.96
C ASN A 271 -3.45 -3.49 6.40
N ALA A 272 -2.86 -2.54 7.14
CA ALA A 272 -3.22 -2.20 8.52
C ALA A 272 -4.59 -1.49 8.58
N VAL A 273 -4.90 -0.63 7.62
CA VAL A 273 -6.21 0.04 7.51
C VAL A 273 -7.33 -0.97 7.23
N ILE A 274 -7.10 -1.91 6.31
CA ILE A 274 -8.16 -2.83 5.84
C ILE A 274 -8.26 -4.13 6.65
N VAL A 275 -7.57 -4.25 7.80
CA VAL A 275 -7.59 -5.47 8.62
C VAL A 275 -9.01 -5.92 8.99
N ASP A 276 -9.89 -4.97 9.31
CA ASP A 276 -11.27 -5.26 9.68
C ASP A 276 -12.14 -5.59 8.46
N ALA A 277 -11.94 -4.89 7.34
CA ALA A 277 -12.61 -5.19 6.08
C ALA A 277 -12.34 -6.63 5.62
N ARG A 278 -11.09 -7.09 5.74
CA ARG A 278 -10.67 -8.45 5.38
C ARG A 278 -11.32 -9.57 6.19
N LYS A 279 -12.05 -9.26 7.27
CA LYS A 279 -12.80 -10.24 8.06
C LYS A 279 -14.23 -10.45 7.54
N LYS A 280 -14.70 -9.60 6.62
CA LYS A 280 -16.07 -9.61 6.10
C LYS A 280 -16.23 -10.55 4.90
N HIS A 281 -17.49 -10.73 4.49
CA HIS A 281 -17.85 -11.38 3.22
C HIS A 281 -17.36 -10.56 2.02
N LEU A 282 -17.23 -11.19 0.84
CA LEU A 282 -16.61 -10.58 -0.35
C LEU A 282 -17.13 -9.18 -0.66
N LEU A 283 -18.45 -9.04 -0.88
CA LEU A 283 -19.03 -7.74 -1.25
C LEU A 283 -18.94 -6.72 -0.12
N ALA A 284 -19.16 -7.14 1.12
CA ALA A 284 -19.06 -6.24 2.27
C ALA A 284 -17.62 -5.73 2.50
N MET A 285 -16.62 -6.56 2.19
CA MET A 285 -15.21 -6.16 2.21
C MET A 285 -14.91 -5.17 1.08
N LEU A 286 -15.31 -5.48 -0.16
CA LEU A 286 -15.09 -4.59 -1.31
C LEU A 286 -15.77 -3.24 -1.10
N GLU A 287 -16.99 -3.22 -0.54
CA GLU A 287 -17.69 -2.00 -0.19
C GLU A 287 -17.02 -1.20 0.93
N GLU A 288 -16.49 -1.85 1.97
CA GLU A 288 -15.76 -1.13 3.02
C GLU A 288 -14.46 -0.52 2.47
N ILE A 289 -13.75 -1.22 1.58
CA ILE A 289 -12.58 -0.68 0.88
C ILE A 289 -13.00 0.50 -0.01
N ARG A 290 -14.08 0.38 -0.80
CA ARG A 290 -14.58 1.45 -1.66
C ARG A 290 -14.99 2.69 -0.86
N LEU A 291 -15.74 2.51 0.23
CA LEU A 291 -16.18 3.61 1.09
C LEU A 291 -14.99 4.30 1.77
N TYR A 292 -14.01 3.53 2.27
CA TYR A 292 -12.76 4.08 2.77
C TYR A 292 -12.05 4.94 1.72
N MET A 293 -11.95 4.44 0.48
CA MET A 293 -11.32 5.17 -0.61
C MET A 293 -12.10 6.44 -0.97
N MET A 294 -13.42 6.38 -1.00
CA MET A 294 -14.30 7.52 -1.29
C MET A 294 -14.16 8.63 -0.23
N GLU A 295 -14.22 8.27 1.05
CA GLU A 295 -14.02 9.22 2.17
C GLU A 295 -12.59 9.78 2.17
N ARG A 296 -11.58 8.94 1.92
CA ARG A 296 -10.18 9.35 1.83
C ARG A 296 -9.98 10.39 0.72
N PHE A 297 -10.50 10.16 -0.48
CA PHE A 297 -10.36 11.10 -1.59
C PHE A 297 -10.99 12.46 -1.28
N TYR A 298 -12.17 12.46 -0.67
CA TYR A 298 -12.83 13.69 -0.23
C TYR A 298 -11.95 14.45 0.79
N ASN A 299 -11.49 13.78 1.84
CA ASN A 299 -10.71 14.42 2.90
C ASN A 299 -9.36 14.96 2.38
N LEU A 300 -8.65 14.20 1.55
CA LEU A 300 -7.35 14.62 1.02
C LEU A 300 -7.47 15.77 0.01
N ARG A 301 -8.58 15.84 -0.73
CA ARG A 301 -8.90 17.02 -1.55
C ARG A 301 -9.11 18.26 -0.67
N GLU A 302 -9.86 18.14 0.40
CA GLU A 302 -10.08 19.25 1.35
C GLU A 302 -8.77 19.69 2.02
N GLU A 303 -7.91 18.75 2.38
CA GLU A 303 -6.55 19.04 2.88
C GLU A 303 -5.70 19.76 1.82
N ALA A 304 -5.74 19.31 0.56
CA ALA A 304 -5.01 19.94 -0.53
C ALA A 304 -5.43 21.40 -0.75
N HIS A 305 -6.73 21.72 -0.60
CA HIS A 305 -7.22 23.09 -0.70
C HIS A 305 -6.76 23.98 0.44
N LYS A 306 -6.61 23.43 1.66
CA LYS A 306 -6.16 24.15 2.86
C LYS A 306 -4.66 24.39 2.91
N LEU A 307 -3.88 23.66 2.13
CA LEU A 307 -2.42 23.73 2.16
C LEU A 307 -1.94 25.13 1.76
N GLU A 308 -1.06 25.73 2.55
CA GLU A 308 -0.44 27.02 2.25
C GLU A 308 0.92 26.82 1.55
N GLY A 309 1.25 27.68 0.59
CA GLY A 309 2.46 27.57 -0.21
C GLY A 309 2.38 26.53 -1.33
N ASP A 310 3.49 26.38 -2.06
CA ASP A 310 3.55 25.58 -3.30
C ASP A 310 4.05 24.14 -3.08
N VAL A 311 4.61 23.82 -1.90
CA VAL A 311 5.18 22.50 -1.58
C VAL A 311 4.39 21.85 -0.46
N CYS A 312 4.13 20.54 -0.58
CA CYS A 312 3.40 19.78 0.41
C CYS A 312 4.11 19.71 1.79
N GLU A 313 3.34 19.82 2.87
CA GLU A 313 3.84 19.90 4.25
C GLU A 313 4.71 18.70 4.66
N ALA A 314 4.32 17.47 4.30
CA ALA A 314 5.11 16.28 4.63
C ALA A 314 6.51 16.31 3.99
N THR A 315 6.64 16.97 2.83
CA THR A 315 7.93 17.15 2.15
C THR A 315 8.76 18.21 2.84
N LEU A 316 8.15 19.29 3.33
CA LEU A 316 8.85 20.32 4.12
C LEU A 316 9.39 19.73 5.44
N LEU A 317 8.59 18.95 6.15
CA LEU A 317 9.05 18.24 7.36
C LEU A 317 10.21 17.29 7.05
N LYS A 318 10.17 16.61 5.90
CA LYS A 318 11.26 15.73 5.45
C LYS A 318 12.52 16.50 5.08
N MET A 319 12.35 17.67 4.47
CA MET A 319 13.44 18.59 4.13
C MET A 319 14.15 19.07 5.41
N GLU A 320 13.40 19.41 6.45
CA GLU A 320 13.95 19.79 7.76
C GLU A 320 14.69 18.62 8.43
N GLU A 321 14.15 17.40 8.39
CA GLU A 321 14.83 16.18 8.87
C GLU A 321 16.15 15.96 8.11
N PHE A 322 16.17 16.19 6.79
CA PHE A 322 17.38 16.07 5.98
C PHE A 322 18.41 17.16 6.24
N ALA A 323 18.01 18.28 6.81
CA ALA A 323 18.88 19.38 7.21
C ALA A 323 19.36 19.24 8.67
N GLU A 324 19.11 18.10 9.33
CA GLU A 324 19.76 17.79 10.61
C GLU A 324 21.29 17.95 10.49
N ASP A 325 21.91 18.51 11.53
CA ASP A 325 23.34 18.81 11.60
C ASP A 325 23.89 19.82 10.58
N ILE A 326 23.03 20.63 9.94
CA ILE A 326 23.46 21.65 8.96
C ILE A 326 24.61 22.54 9.44
N ARG A 327 24.65 22.88 10.73
CA ARG A 327 25.67 23.75 11.35
C ARG A 327 27.06 23.13 11.40
N THR A 328 27.19 21.83 11.16
CA THR A 328 28.47 21.09 11.19
C THR A 328 29.18 21.11 9.84
N TRP A 329 28.49 21.56 8.79
CA TRP A 329 28.96 21.55 7.42
C TRP A 329 29.28 22.96 6.93
N TYR A 330 30.32 23.09 6.09
CA TYR A 330 30.74 24.37 5.52
C TYR A 330 30.92 24.25 4.01
N ALA A 331 30.47 25.28 3.28
CA ALA A 331 30.55 25.35 1.83
C ALA A 331 31.84 26.01 1.36
N MET A 332 32.49 25.39 0.37
CA MET A 332 33.63 25.92 -0.35
C MET A 332 33.26 26.04 -1.84
N PRO A 333 33.09 27.25 -2.38
CA PRO A 333 32.80 27.43 -3.81
C PRO A 333 34.00 26.97 -4.66
N SER A 334 33.74 26.15 -5.67
CA SER A 334 34.76 25.69 -6.64
C SER A 334 34.44 26.11 -8.09
N GLY A 335 33.24 26.62 -8.34
CA GLY A 335 32.76 27.06 -9.65
C GLY A 335 31.43 27.82 -9.50
N VAL A 336 30.77 28.15 -10.62
CA VAL A 336 29.52 28.93 -10.61
C VAL A 336 28.40 28.19 -9.85
N ASN A 337 28.17 26.92 -10.21
CA ASN A 337 27.14 26.08 -9.60
C ASN A 337 27.72 24.92 -8.77
N SER A 338 29.04 24.87 -8.60
CA SER A 338 29.76 23.73 -8.03
C SER A 338 30.42 24.08 -6.70
N TYR A 339 30.17 23.26 -5.68
CA TYR A 339 30.60 23.50 -4.31
C TYR A 339 31.12 22.21 -3.69
N GLU A 340 32.12 22.34 -2.82
CA GLU A 340 32.56 21.26 -1.95
C GLU A 340 32.08 21.54 -0.53
N ILE A 341 31.29 20.63 0.02
CA ILE A 341 30.72 20.73 1.37
C ILE A 341 31.49 19.83 2.30
N ARG A 342 32.07 20.41 3.36
CA ARG A 342 33.05 19.73 4.20
C ARG A 342 32.62 19.68 5.67
N ASN A 343 33.02 18.60 6.34
CA ASN A 343 32.97 18.44 7.80
C ASN A 343 34.14 17.54 8.22
N GLY A 344 35.17 18.12 8.84
CA GLY A 344 36.44 17.46 9.11
C GLY A 344 37.07 16.82 7.85
N PHE A 345 37.19 15.50 7.86
CA PHE A 345 37.74 14.71 6.74
C PHE A 345 36.69 14.28 5.71
N GLN A 346 35.41 14.59 5.94
CA GLN A 346 34.34 14.31 5.00
C GLN A 346 34.15 15.49 4.04
N SER A 347 33.94 15.17 2.76
CA SER A 347 33.70 16.16 1.71
C SER A 347 32.69 15.61 0.70
N TYR A 348 31.75 16.45 0.27
CA TYR A 348 30.75 16.13 -0.73
C TYR A 348 30.68 17.24 -1.78
N GLY A 349 30.85 16.87 -3.05
CA GLY A 349 30.51 17.75 -4.17
C GLY A 349 29.01 17.95 -4.27
N VAL A 350 28.59 19.20 -4.47
CA VAL A 350 27.22 19.63 -4.75
C VAL A 350 27.22 20.45 -6.05
N ASP A 351 26.25 20.17 -6.90
CA ASP A 351 25.96 20.92 -8.12
C ASP A 351 24.51 21.42 -8.06
N LEU A 352 24.35 22.74 -7.95
CA LEU A 352 23.03 23.37 -7.83
C LEU A 352 22.25 23.40 -9.14
N GLU A 353 22.90 23.38 -10.30
CA GLU A 353 22.24 23.43 -11.60
C GLU A 353 21.60 22.09 -11.93
N HIS A 354 22.33 21.01 -11.64
CA HIS A 354 21.87 19.64 -11.90
C HIS A 354 21.09 19.02 -10.73
N HIS A 355 20.86 19.80 -9.66
CA HIS A 355 20.22 19.35 -8.41
C HIS A 355 20.89 18.09 -7.84
N TYR A 356 22.23 18.09 -7.86
CA TYR A 356 23.02 16.92 -7.58
C TYR A 356 23.84 17.05 -6.29
N CYS A 357 23.89 15.97 -5.52
CA CYS A 357 24.87 15.83 -4.45
C CYS A 357 25.53 14.45 -4.51
N SER A 358 26.85 14.42 -4.32
CA SER A 358 27.63 13.17 -4.23
C SER A 358 27.20 12.22 -3.09
N CYS A 359 26.46 12.72 -2.08
CA CYS A 359 25.82 11.85 -1.08
C CYS A 359 24.60 11.08 -1.64
N ARG A 360 24.17 11.38 -2.87
CA ARG A 360 23.04 10.78 -3.62
C ARG A 360 21.65 10.99 -3.05
N LEU A 361 21.53 11.51 -1.83
CA LEU A 361 20.22 11.64 -1.17
C LEU A 361 19.31 12.62 -1.91
N TRP A 362 19.85 13.75 -2.40
CA TRP A 362 19.06 14.72 -3.17
C TRP A 362 18.55 14.11 -4.48
N ASP A 363 19.43 13.46 -5.24
CA ASP A 363 19.08 12.77 -6.49
C ASP A 363 17.98 11.71 -6.31
N ILE A 364 18.03 10.95 -5.20
CA ILE A 364 17.10 9.84 -4.93
C ILE A 364 15.77 10.35 -4.40
N ALA A 365 15.79 11.29 -3.46
CA ALA A 365 14.60 11.76 -2.77
C ALA A 365 13.88 12.89 -3.53
N GLY A 366 14.61 13.63 -4.39
CA GLY A 366 14.14 14.88 -4.96
C GLY A 366 13.96 15.99 -3.92
N ILE A 367 14.59 15.85 -2.75
CA ILE A 367 14.53 16.81 -1.63
C ILE A 367 15.97 17.14 -1.25
N PRO A 368 16.36 18.43 -1.12
CA PRO A 368 17.72 18.80 -0.78
C PRO A 368 18.21 18.09 0.50
N CYS A 369 19.35 17.41 0.42
CA CYS A 369 20.03 16.86 1.59
C CYS A 369 20.70 17.97 2.42
N VAL A 370 21.29 17.62 3.58
CA VAL A 370 22.03 18.59 4.40
C VAL A 370 23.10 19.36 3.59
N HIS A 371 23.87 18.68 2.74
CA HIS A 371 24.91 19.32 1.93
C HIS A 371 24.34 20.32 0.92
N ALA A 372 23.26 19.94 0.24
CA ALA A 372 22.54 20.80 -0.68
C ALA A 372 21.98 22.03 0.05
N HIS A 373 21.38 21.84 1.22
CA HIS A 373 20.89 22.94 2.06
C HIS A 373 21.96 23.97 2.38
N VAL A 374 23.13 23.53 2.87
CA VAL A 374 24.26 24.43 3.18
C VAL A 374 24.64 25.23 1.95
N THR A 375 24.68 24.57 0.79
CA THR A 375 25.04 25.19 -0.49
C THR A 375 24.01 26.24 -0.92
N ILE A 376 22.72 25.89 -0.87
CA ILE A 376 21.62 26.78 -1.27
C ILE A 376 21.59 28.02 -0.37
N LEU A 377 21.69 27.84 0.94
CA LEU A 377 21.73 28.95 1.89
C LEU A 377 22.98 29.82 1.72
N TYR A 378 24.15 29.23 1.41
CA TYR A 378 25.36 29.98 1.09
C TYR A 378 25.17 30.93 -0.09
N THR A 379 24.32 30.55 -1.06
CA THR A 379 23.94 31.40 -2.21
C THR A 379 22.76 32.33 -1.96
N ASN A 380 22.24 32.42 -0.73
CA ASN A 380 21.06 33.20 -0.35
C ASN A 380 19.76 32.83 -1.11
N GLN A 381 19.62 31.56 -1.48
CA GLN A 381 18.40 31.04 -2.12
C GLN A 381 17.56 30.23 -1.10
N ASP A 382 16.28 29.99 -1.41
CA ASP A 382 15.40 29.18 -0.56
C ASP A 382 15.51 27.68 -0.93
N PRO A 383 15.89 26.79 0.01
CA PRO A 383 15.89 25.34 -0.23
C PRO A 383 14.57 24.77 -0.78
N LYS A 384 13.44 25.41 -0.50
CA LYS A 384 12.12 24.98 -1.01
C LYS A 384 12.02 25.03 -2.53
N GLU A 385 12.72 25.97 -3.18
CA GLU A 385 12.72 26.13 -4.64
C GLU A 385 13.47 24.99 -5.35
N PHE A 386 14.29 24.24 -4.61
CA PHE A 386 15.10 23.13 -5.08
C PHE A 386 14.45 21.75 -4.84
N ILE A 387 13.23 21.75 -4.29
CA ILE A 387 12.44 20.52 -4.12
C ILE A 387 11.86 20.12 -5.48
N SER A 388 11.86 18.81 -5.74
CA SER A 388 11.28 18.24 -6.94
C SER A 388 9.80 18.62 -7.08
N THR A 389 9.40 19.00 -8.29
CA THR A 389 8.02 19.38 -8.61
C THR A 389 6.98 18.29 -8.32
N TRP A 390 7.40 17.03 -8.19
CA TRP A 390 6.55 15.93 -7.72
C TRP A 390 5.86 16.20 -6.38
N PHE A 391 6.43 17.05 -5.53
CA PHE A 391 5.90 17.37 -4.20
C PHE A 391 5.08 18.66 -4.17
N ASN A 392 4.76 19.23 -5.33
CA ASN A 392 4.03 20.48 -5.41
C ASN A 392 2.55 20.30 -5.08
N LYS A 393 1.96 21.35 -4.49
CA LYS A 393 0.53 21.47 -4.21
C LYS A 393 -0.32 21.26 -5.45
N SER A 394 0.12 21.74 -6.62
CA SER A 394 -0.59 21.56 -7.89
C SER A 394 -0.78 20.08 -8.24
N ASN A 395 0.28 19.27 -8.08
CA ASN A 395 0.21 17.82 -8.28
C ASN A 395 -0.66 17.14 -7.22
N TYR A 396 -0.60 17.60 -5.96
CA TYR A 396 -1.47 17.09 -4.90
C TYR A 396 -2.96 17.35 -5.21
N MET A 397 -3.31 18.58 -5.61
CA MET A 397 -4.68 18.94 -6.00
C MET A 397 -5.15 18.15 -7.22
N ALA A 398 -4.30 18.00 -8.24
CA ALA A 398 -4.63 17.26 -9.44
C ALA A 398 -4.86 15.76 -9.17
N THR A 399 -4.10 15.18 -8.23
CA THR A 399 -4.25 13.78 -7.80
C THR A 399 -5.67 13.46 -7.28
N TYR A 400 -6.31 14.42 -6.61
CA TYR A 400 -7.62 14.26 -5.96
C TYR A 400 -8.73 15.10 -6.61
N GLN A 401 -8.53 15.56 -7.85
CA GLN A 401 -9.51 16.39 -8.56
C GLN A 401 -10.81 15.62 -8.84
N SER A 402 -10.69 14.32 -9.13
CA SER A 402 -11.81 13.41 -9.42
C SER A 402 -12.23 12.62 -8.19
N ASN A 403 -13.50 12.21 -8.15
CA ASN A 403 -14.08 11.48 -7.02
C ASN A 403 -14.55 10.08 -7.44
N ILE A 404 -14.55 9.15 -6.49
CA ILE A 404 -15.32 7.90 -6.60
C ILE A 404 -16.79 8.24 -6.34
N LEU A 405 -17.64 7.99 -7.32
CA LEU A 405 -19.07 8.30 -7.26
C LEU A 405 -19.81 7.29 -6.40
N PRO A 406 -20.87 7.73 -5.69
CA PRO A 406 -21.70 6.85 -4.88
C PRO A 406 -22.41 5.81 -5.75
N ILE A 407 -22.68 4.65 -5.15
CA ILE A 407 -23.43 3.57 -5.79
C ILE A 407 -24.75 3.34 -5.07
N ASN A 408 -25.72 2.75 -5.76
CA ASN A 408 -26.99 2.39 -5.15
C ASN A 408 -26.86 1.19 -4.21
N GLY A 409 -27.86 0.98 -3.35
CA GLY A 409 -27.97 -0.23 -2.55
C GLY A 409 -28.33 -1.46 -3.38
N SER A 410 -28.00 -2.66 -2.89
CA SER A 410 -28.19 -3.92 -3.64
C SER A 410 -29.63 -4.27 -4.03
N ASN A 411 -30.61 -3.57 -3.46
CA ASN A 411 -32.02 -3.64 -3.85
C ASN A 411 -32.36 -2.87 -5.14
N LEU A 412 -31.42 -2.07 -5.65
CA LEU A 412 -31.56 -1.25 -6.86
C LEU A 412 -30.56 -1.65 -7.95
N TRP A 413 -29.70 -2.65 -7.70
CA TRP A 413 -28.77 -3.12 -8.71
C TRP A 413 -29.53 -3.86 -9.80
N GLU A 414 -29.13 -3.62 -11.05
CA GLU A 414 -29.64 -4.39 -12.18
C GLU A 414 -29.14 -5.84 -12.08
N GLU A 415 -30.06 -6.79 -12.23
CA GLU A 415 -29.70 -8.20 -12.30
C GLU A 415 -29.05 -8.48 -13.65
N THR A 416 -27.80 -8.89 -13.62
CA THR A 416 -27.06 -9.23 -14.83
C THR A 416 -27.47 -10.60 -15.36
N GLY A 417 -27.35 -10.80 -16.69
CA GLY A 417 -27.63 -12.09 -17.33
C GLY A 417 -26.58 -13.18 -17.10
N TYR A 418 -25.56 -12.93 -16.27
CA TYR A 418 -24.48 -13.89 -16.00
C TYR A 418 -24.92 -14.98 -15.01
N THR A 419 -24.34 -16.17 -15.14
CA THR A 419 -24.55 -17.24 -14.15
C THR A 419 -24.01 -16.82 -12.78
N ARG A 420 -24.89 -16.86 -11.77
CA ARG A 420 -24.58 -16.49 -10.38
C ARG A 420 -23.56 -17.48 -9.79
N PRO A 421 -22.34 -17.05 -9.43
CA PRO A 421 -21.31 -17.97 -8.99
C PRO A 421 -21.51 -18.39 -7.53
N LEU A 422 -21.16 -19.65 -7.26
CA LEU A 422 -21.02 -20.21 -5.93
C LEU A 422 -19.71 -19.71 -5.27
N PRO A 423 -19.60 -19.79 -3.93
CA PRO A 423 -18.35 -19.49 -3.23
C PRO A 423 -17.18 -20.35 -3.75
N PRO A 424 -15.92 -19.89 -3.64
CA PRO A 424 -14.74 -20.68 -4.00
C PRO A 424 -14.73 -22.05 -3.32
N THR A 425 -14.22 -23.05 -4.02
CA THR A 425 -14.05 -24.40 -3.49
C THR A 425 -13.08 -24.36 -2.29
N THR A 426 -13.39 -25.09 -1.22
CA THR A 426 -12.58 -25.00 0.00
C THR A 426 -11.22 -25.66 -0.21
N ARG A 427 -10.13 -24.89 -0.09
CA ARG A 427 -8.76 -25.41 -0.12
C ARG A 427 -8.18 -25.54 1.29
N ARG A 428 -7.42 -26.61 1.55
CA ARG A 428 -6.53 -26.67 2.73
C ARG A 428 -5.37 -25.71 2.49
N MET A 429 -5.27 -24.65 3.28
CA MET A 429 -4.10 -23.76 3.24
C MET A 429 -2.87 -24.55 3.73
N PRO A 430 -1.69 -24.38 3.13
CA PRO A 430 -0.45 -24.90 3.69
C PRO A 430 -0.26 -24.30 5.09
N GLY A 431 -0.13 -25.16 6.09
CA GLY A 431 0.15 -24.79 7.47
C GLY A 431 1.64 -24.70 7.73
#